data_AF-A0A2H5YF82-F1
#
_entry.id   AF-A0A2H5YF82-F1
#
_cell.length_a   1.000
_cell.length_b   1.000
_cell.length_c   1.000
_cell.angle_alpha   90.00
_cell.angle_beta   90.00
_cell.angle_gamma   90.00
#
_symmetry.space_group_name_H-M   'P 1'
#
loop_
_entity.id
_entity.type
_entity.pdbx_description
1 polymer ?
#
loop_
_entity_poly.entity_id
_entity_poly.type
_entity_poly.pdbx_seq_one_letter_code
_entity_poly.pdbx_strand_id
1 'polypeptide(L)'
;MSSTAPLVRVRVPEPRDKWKSWAKLLQRVDTSRKDGYAFQGPWLRRGRLDELPAHGLVLLYDECGSRRHHAPRVQVVRVEPDGSLTPVSDEEGPLDAKGWDWALLLRDRVARLLRSGKPRPLAGVATEDLAEELACRQDAADAYVSALLVELSAGSHVALTAARHLLAAIPDIERGIAACERRIANGSAGDDAPAER
;
A
#
# COMPACT_ATOMS: atom_id res chain seq x y z
N MET A 1 13.24 -5.31 11.90
CA MET A 1 12.21 -6.00 12.72
C MET A 1 10.85 -5.47 12.27
N SER A 2 10.13 -6.20 11.42
CA SER A 2 8.77 -5.84 11.03
C SER A 2 7.89 -5.94 12.27
N SER A 3 7.54 -4.80 12.86
CA SER A 3 6.62 -4.73 13.99
C SER A 3 5.22 -5.08 13.48
N THR A 4 4.92 -6.36 13.38
CA THR A 4 3.55 -6.84 13.20
C THR A 4 2.82 -6.49 14.49
N ALA A 5 1.89 -5.53 14.40
CA ALA A 5 1.06 -5.16 15.54
C ALA A 5 0.46 -6.43 16.18
N PRO A 6 0.45 -6.53 17.52
CA PRO A 6 -0.03 -7.73 18.20
C PRO A 6 -1.48 -8.01 17.81
N LEU A 7 -1.79 -9.29 17.55
CA LEU A 7 -3.16 -9.72 17.26
C LEU A 7 -3.95 -9.81 18.56
N VAL A 8 -5.16 -9.26 18.54
CA VAL A 8 -6.08 -9.25 19.67
C VAL A 8 -7.41 -9.85 19.24
N ARG A 9 -8.06 -10.54 20.19
CA ARG A 9 -9.36 -11.16 19.96
C ARG A 9 -10.45 -10.11 20.08
N VAL A 10 -11.15 -9.86 18.98
CA VAL A 10 -12.19 -8.85 18.90
C VAL A 10 -13.50 -9.52 18.55
N ARG A 11 -14.56 -9.21 19.30
CA ARG A 11 -15.92 -9.55 18.87
C ARG A 11 -16.40 -8.49 17.89
N VAL A 12 -16.53 -8.86 16.63
CA VAL A 12 -17.08 -7.97 15.60
C VAL A 12 -18.55 -7.69 15.94
N PRO A 13 -19.00 -6.43 15.98
CA PRO A 13 -20.36 -6.09 16.35
C PRO A 13 -21.38 -6.81 15.48
N GLU A 14 -22.52 -7.13 16.07
CA GLU A 14 -23.66 -7.70 15.33
C GLU A 14 -24.26 -6.65 14.38
N PRO A 15 -24.91 -7.10 13.29
CA PRO A 15 -25.65 -6.21 12.42
C PRO A 15 -26.67 -5.38 13.19
N ARG A 16 -26.80 -4.09 12.85
CA ARG A 16 -27.76 -3.20 13.52
C ARG A 16 -29.22 -3.49 13.15
N ASP A 17 -29.44 -4.11 12.00
CA ASP A 17 -30.75 -4.41 11.43
C ASP A 17 -30.67 -5.68 10.57
N LYS A 18 -31.81 -6.15 10.07
CA LYS A 18 -31.93 -7.36 9.24
C LYS A 18 -31.49 -7.18 7.78
N TRP A 19 -31.16 -5.97 7.37
CA TRP A 19 -30.76 -5.66 6.01
C TRP A 19 -29.29 -6.02 5.77
N LYS A 20 -28.78 -5.63 4.59
CA LYS A 20 -27.40 -5.91 4.21
C LYS A 20 -26.44 -5.33 5.24
N SER A 21 -25.54 -6.17 5.73
CA SER A 21 -24.50 -5.77 6.66
C SER A 21 -23.20 -6.47 6.32
N TRP A 22 -22.09 -5.78 6.53
CA TRP A 22 -20.75 -6.34 6.37
C TRP A 22 -19.74 -5.54 7.18
N ALA A 23 -18.62 -6.16 7.49
CA ALA A 23 -17.49 -5.50 8.13
C ALA A 23 -16.20 -5.82 7.39
N LYS A 24 -15.24 -4.90 7.45
CA LYS A 24 -13.97 -5.03 6.75
C LYS A 24 -12.84 -4.45 7.58
N LEU A 25 -11.75 -5.19 7.75
CA LEU A 25 -10.50 -4.63 8.26
C LEU A 25 -9.89 -3.77 7.17
N LEU A 26 -9.61 -2.51 7.47
CA LEU A 26 -9.07 -1.56 6.52
C LEU A 26 -7.54 -1.64 6.48
N GLN A 27 -7.01 -1.92 5.29
CA GLN A 27 -5.58 -1.94 5.02
C GLN A 27 -5.15 -0.82 4.07
N ARG A 28 -6.01 -0.50 3.09
CA ARG A 28 -5.78 0.54 2.09
C ARG A 28 -7.09 1.19 1.70
N VAL A 29 -7.03 2.46 1.32
CA VAL A 29 -8.14 3.16 0.66
C VAL A 29 -7.68 3.66 -0.70
N ASP A 30 -8.46 3.35 -1.73
CA ASP A 30 -8.29 3.82 -3.09
C ASP A 30 -9.17 5.06 -3.31
N THR A 31 -8.52 6.23 -3.37
CA THR A 31 -9.17 7.52 -3.53
C THR A 31 -9.70 7.77 -4.95
N SER A 32 -9.35 6.92 -5.93
CA SER A 32 -9.88 7.04 -7.30
C SER A 32 -11.34 6.55 -7.40
N ARG A 33 -11.76 5.68 -6.48
CA ARG A 33 -13.10 5.10 -6.45
C ARG A 33 -14.05 5.93 -5.59
N LYS A 34 -15.33 5.91 -5.93
CA LYS A 34 -16.40 6.68 -5.25
C LYS A 34 -17.38 5.79 -4.48
N ASP A 35 -17.18 4.48 -4.54
CA ASP A 35 -18.08 3.46 -4.01
C ASP A 35 -17.45 2.72 -2.81
N GLY A 36 -18.19 1.78 -2.22
CA GLY A 36 -17.71 1.00 -1.08
C GLY A 36 -16.49 0.11 -1.36
N TYR A 37 -16.13 -0.08 -2.63
CA TYR A 37 -14.92 -0.82 -3.01
C TYR A 37 -13.65 0.04 -2.93
N ALA A 38 -13.78 1.35 -2.69
CA ALA A 38 -12.65 2.22 -2.32
C ALA A 38 -11.92 1.69 -1.08
N PHE A 39 -12.61 1.01 -0.18
CA PHE A 39 -12.06 0.47 1.06
C PHE A 39 -11.55 -0.95 0.86
N GLN A 40 -10.25 -1.18 1.04
CA GLN A 40 -9.57 -2.46 0.77
C GLN A 40 -9.05 -3.13 2.03
N GLY A 41 -9.07 -4.47 2.03
CA GLY A 41 -8.66 -5.33 3.14
C GLY A 41 -9.55 -6.58 3.28
N PRO A 42 -9.32 -7.41 4.32
CA PRO A 42 -10.06 -8.66 4.49
C PRO A 42 -11.47 -8.43 5.06
N TRP A 43 -12.40 -9.27 4.61
CA TRP A 43 -13.78 -9.28 5.10
C TRP A 43 -13.86 -9.93 6.48
N LEU A 44 -14.66 -9.33 7.36
CA LEU A 44 -14.88 -9.81 8.72
C LEU A 44 -16.29 -10.36 8.88
N ARG A 45 -16.43 -11.37 9.74
CA ARG A 45 -17.73 -11.98 10.04
C ARG A 45 -18.42 -11.21 11.18
N ARG A 46 -19.54 -10.55 10.87
CA ARG A 46 -20.38 -9.85 11.85
C ARG A 46 -20.84 -10.80 12.97
N GLY A 47 -20.84 -10.34 14.22
CA GLY A 47 -21.29 -11.10 15.40
C GLY A 47 -20.37 -12.25 15.84
N ARG A 48 -19.21 -12.44 15.20
CA ARG A 48 -18.24 -13.49 15.55
C ARG A 48 -16.98 -12.89 16.17
N LEU A 49 -16.25 -13.75 16.88
CA LEU A 49 -14.90 -13.44 17.33
C LEU A 49 -13.94 -13.56 16.13
N ASP A 50 -13.02 -12.62 16.01
CA ASP A 50 -11.97 -12.63 15.01
C ASP A 50 -10.65 -12.13 15.63
N GLU A 51 -9.52 -12.43 14.97
CA GLU A 51 -8.20 -11.97 15.40
C GLU A 51 -7.77 -10.77 14.54
N LEU A 52 -7.72 -9.59 15.16
CA LEU A 52 -7.42 -8.35 14.47
C LEU A 52 -6.14 -7.72 15.02
N PRO A 53 -5.35 -7.01 14.18
CA PRO A 53 -4.20 -6.28 14.68
C PRO A 53 -4.64 -5.14 15.60
N ALA A 54 -3.97 -5.00 16.74
CA ALA A 54 -4.14 -3.86 17.63
C ALA A 54 -3.94 -2.54 16.85
N HIS A 55 -4.76 -1.54 17.16
CA HIS A 55 -4.88 -0.26 16.46
C HIS A 55 -5.32 -0.36 14.98
N GLY A 56 -5.73 -1.54 14.54
CA GLY A 56 -6.36 -1.73 13.23
C GLY A 56 -7.67 -0.94 13.12
N LEU A 57 -8.01 -0.52 11.92
CA LEU A 57 -9.28 0.15 11.64
C LEU A 57 -10.26 -0.84 11.03
N VAL A 58 -11.48 -0.86 11.52
CA VAL A 58 -12.57 -1.68 10.98
C VAL A 58 -13.68 -0.77 10.48
N LEU A 59 -14.11 -1.01 9.25
CA LEU A 59 -15.29 -0.39 8.67
C LEU A 59 -16.50 -1.30 8.90
N LEU A 60 -17.53 -0.76 9.54
CA LEU A 60 -18.80 -1.44 9.77
C LEU A 60 -19.85 -0.80 8.86
N TYR A 61 -20.51 -1.61 8.05
CA TYR A 61 -21.61 -1.19 7.18
C TYR A 61 -22.88 -1.92 7.59
N ASP A 62 -23.94 -1.17 7.82
CA ASP A 62 -25.27 -1.69 8.10
C ASP A 62 -26.32 -0.87 7.34
N GLU A 63 -27.16 -1.50 6.54
CA GLU A 63 -28.40 -0.87 6.10
C GLU A 63 -29.41 -0.89 7.26
N CYS A 64 -29.94 0.27 7.62
CA CYS A 64 -30.89 0.41 8.73
C CYS A 64 -32.18 1.05 8.23
N GLY A 65 -33.33 0.59 8.73
CA GLY A 65 -34.61 1.26 8.52
C GLY A 65 -35.74 0.35 8.06
N SER A 66 -36.80 0.96 7.53
CA SER A 66 -37.97 0.22 7.08
C SER A 66 -37.76 -0.38 5.68
N ARG A 67 -38.62 -1.32 5.28
CA ARG A 67 -38.56 -1.95 3.94
C ARG A 67 -38.56 -0.92 2.79
N ARG A 68 -39.29 0.20 2.94
CA ARG A 68 -39.38 1.26 1.93
C ARG A 68 -38.34 2.38 2.11
N HIS A 69 -37.77 2.51 3.30
CA HIS A 69 -36.86 3.60 3.65
C HIS A 69 -35.69 3.07 4.49
N HIS A 70 -34.93 2.13 3.92
CA HIS A 70 -33.65 1.72 4.51
C HIS A 70 -32.53 2.55 3.88
N ALA A 71 -31.53 2.88 4.69
CA ALA A 71 -30.36 3.63 4.24
C ALA A 71 -29.10 3.03 4.85
N PRO A 72 -27.96 3.10 4.14
CA PRO A 72 -26.70 2.67 4.69
C PRO A 72 -26.30 3.56 5.86
N ARG A 73 -25.79 2.92 6.91
CA ARG A 73 -25.14 3.53 8.06
C ARG A 73 -23.77 2.88 8.20
N VAL A 74 -22.75 3.72 8.11
CA VAL A 74 -21.36 3.28 8.09
C VAL A 74 -20.61 3.93 9.23
N GLN A 75 -19.78 3.15 9.89
CA GLN A 75 -18.98 3.61 11.03
C GLN A 75 -17.58 3.01 10.96
N VAL A 76 -16.57 3.83 11.20
CA VAL A 76 -15.18 3.39 11.35
C VAL A 76 -14.86 3.29 12.84
N VAL A 77 -14.36 2.13 13.24
CA VAL A 77 -13.93 1.86 14.63
C VAL A 77 -12.47 1.43 14.64
N ARG A 78 -11.77 1.73 15.73
CA ARG A 78 -10.40 1.29 15.98
C ARG A 78 -10.43 0.11 16.94
N VAL A 79 -9.57 -0.86 16.68
CA VAL A 79 -9.30 -1.98 17.56
C VAL A 79 -8.35 -1.52 18.65
N GLU A 80 -8.78 -1.57 19.90
CA GLU A 80 -7.91 -1.29 21.02
C GLU A 80 -7.12 -2.55 21.44
N PRO A 81 -5.98 -2.40 22.13
CA PRO A 81 -5.16 -3.54 22.57
C PRO A 81 -5.86 -4.51 23.52
N ASP A 82 -6.95 -4.09 24.17
CA ASP A 82 -7.79 -4.93 25.03
C ASP A 82 -8.85 -5.74 24.26
N GLY A 83 -8.92 -5.57 22.93
CA GLY A 83 -9.92 -6.21 22.07
C GLY A 83 -11.24 -5.45 21.99
N SER A 84 -11.35 -4.29 22.63
CA SER A 84 -12.51 -3.40 22.50
C SER A 84 -12.47 -2.61 21.18
N LEU A 85 -13.64 -2.06 20.80
CA LEU A 85 -13.78 -1.26 19.58
C LEU A 85 -14.23 0.15 19.94
N THR A 86 -13.42 1.14 19.60
CA THR A 86 -13.69 2.55 19.86
C THR A 86 -14.06 3.28 18.57
N PRO A 87 -15.12 4.12 18.56
CA PRO A 87 -15.41 4.98 17.41
C PRO A 87 -14.24 5.92 17.13
N VAL A 88 -13.82 6.02 15.87
CA VAL A 88 -12.74 6.92 15.49
C VAL A 88 -13.31 8.27 15.11
N SER A 89 -12.63 9.34 15.53
CA SER A 89 -12.95 10.71 15.14
C SER A 89 -11.71 11.40 14.57
N ASP A 90 -11.92 12.33 13.65
CA ASP A 90 -10.92 13.27 13.17
C ASP A 90 -11.37 14.72 13.50
N GLU A 91 -10.70 15.71 12.92
CA GLU A 91 -11.01 17.14 13.09
C GLU A 91 -12.43 17.51 12.64
N GLU A 92 -13.02 16.75 11.71
CA GLU A 92 -14.38 16.94 11.20
C GLU A 92 -15.43 16.18 12.05
N GLY A 93 -15.00 15.52 13.11
CA GLY A 93 -15.85 14.79 14.06
C GLY A 93 -15.78 13.28 13.88
N PRO A 94 -16.81 12.52 14.30
CA PRO A 94 -16.83 11.07 14.19
C PRO A 94 -16.78 10.61 12.73
N LEU A 95 -16.06 9.51 12.48
CA LEU A 95 -16.00 8.82 11.20
C LEU A 95 -17.21 7.90 11.04
N ASP A 96 -18.40 8.49 11.06
CA ASP A 96 -19.65 7.84 10.71
C ASP A 96 -20.39 8.61 9.63
N ALA A 97 -21.15 7.87 8.81
CA ALA A 97 -21.93 8.43 7.73
C ALA A 97 -23.25 7.69 7.58
N LYS A 98 -24.26 8.42 7.12
CA LYS A 98 -25.60 7.91 6.79
C LYS A 98 -25.95 8.30 5.37
N GLY A 99 -26.68 7.45 4.67
CA GLY A 99 -27.14 7.71 3.31
C GLY A 99 -26.15 7.24 2.23
N TRP A 100 -26.62 7.23 0.99
CA TRP A 100 -25.96 6.53 -0.12
C TRP A 100 -24.58 7.11 -0.49
N ASP A 101 -24.33 8.37 -0.18
CA ASP A 101 -23.05 9.05 -0.42
C ASP A 101 -21.99 8.78 0.65
N TRP A 102 -22.24 7.85 1.59
CA TRP A 102 -21.34 7.52 2.70
C TRP A 102 -19.89 7.28 2.27
N ALA A 103 -19.69 6.65 1.11
CA ALA A 103 -18.36 6.28 0.64
C ALA A 103 -17.54 7.55 0.34
N LEU A 104 -18.13 8.52 -0.34
CA LEU A 104 -17.47 9.81 -0.63
C LEU A 104 -17.20 10.60 0.66
N LEU A 105 -18.14 10.59 1.60
CA LEU A 105 -17.99 11.30 2.88
C LEU A 105 -16.85 10.74 3.73
N LEU A 106 -16.63 9.42 3.70
CA LEU A 106 -15.62 8.76 4.55
C LEU A 106 -14.29 8.50 3.85
N ARG A 107 -14.26 8.32 2.53
CA ARG A 107 -13.07 7.83 1.79
C ARG A 107 -11.82 8.66 2.07
N ASP A 108 -11.90 9.97 1.86
CA ASP A 108 -10.71 10.82 1.95
C ASP A 108 -10.27 11.03 3.40
N ARG A 109 -11.22 11.05 4.33
CA ARG A 109 -10.99 11.12 5.78
C ARG A 109 -10.30 9.86 6.30
N VAL A 110 -10.80 8.67 5.95
CA VAL A 110 -10.20 7.39 6.31
C VAL A 110 -8.83 7.19 5.65
N ALA A 111 -8.68 7.60 4.39
CA ALA A 111 -7.38 7.57 3.71
C ALA A 111 -6.34 8.43 4.42
N ARG A 112 -6.73 9.61 4.92
CA ARG A 112 -5.88 10.47 5.75
C ARG A 112 -5.46 9.75 7.03
N LEU A 113 -6.41 9.15 7.73
CA LEU A 113 -6.16 8.47 9.00
C LEU A 113 -5.22 7.25 8.87
N LEU A 114 -5.39 6.45 7.82
CA LEU A 114 -4.49 5.33 7.53
C LEU A 114 -3.06 5.77 7.21
N ARG A 115 -2.89 6.96 6.59
CA ARG A 115 -1.55 7.51 6.33
C ARG A 115 -0.90 8.03 7.61
N SER A 116 -1.66 8.69 8.48
CA SER A 116 -1.16 9.25 9.74
C SER A 116 -0.75 8.17 10.75
N GLY A 117 -1.38 6.99 10.72
CA GLY A 117 -1.06 5.88 11.63
C GLY A 117 0.21 5.09 11.28
N LYS A 118 0.81 5.29 10.10
CA LYS A 118 2.08 4.64 9.76
C LYS A 118 3.24 5.50 10.27
N PRO A 119 4.05 5.04 11.24
CA PRO A 119 5.27 5.75 11.60
C PRO A 119 6.14 5.85 10.35
N ARG A 120 6.53 7.08 10.02
CA ARG A 120 7.52 7.36 8.99
C ARG A 120 8.84 7.62 9.72
N PRO A 121 9.61 6.59 10.05
CA PRO A 121 10.83 6.73 10.85
C PRO A 121 11.85 7.69 10.21
N LEU A 122 11.74 7.89 8.89
CA LEU A 122 12.62 8.75 8.10
C LEU A 122 11.99 10.10 7.72
N ALA A 123 10.80 10.46 8.25
CA ALA A 123 10.13 11.71 7.87
C ALA A 123 10.91 12.99 8.23
N GLY A 124 11.82 12.91 9.20
CA GLY A 124 12.69 14.03 9.59
C GLY A 124 14.06 14.03 8.91
N VAL A 125 14.36 13.04 8.07
CA VAL A 125 15.64 12.95 7.34
C VAL A 125 15.51 13.71 6.02
N ALA A 126 16.52 14.48 5.66
CA ALA A 126 16.54 15.20 4.39
C ALA A 126 16.54 14.22 3.21
N THR A 127 15.99 14.65 2.08
CA THR A 127 15.88 13.77 0.90
C THR A 127 17.27 13.49 0.32
N GLU A 128 18.16 14.47 0.40
CA GLU A 128 19.56 14.42 -0.02
C GLU A 128 20.32 13.34 0.77
N ASP A 129 20.21 13.37 2.10
CA ASP A 129 20.86 12.38 2.98
C ASP A 129 20.35 10.95 2.71
N LEU A 130 19.04 10.82 2.45
CA LEU A 130 18.45 9.53 2.08
C LEU A 130 18.97 9.04 0.72
N ALA A 131 19.12 9.93 -0.25
CA ALA A 131 19.63 9.60 -1.58
C ALA A 131 21.11 9.20 -1.54
N GLU A 132 21.92 9.91 -0.75
CA GLU A 132 23.34 9.60 -0.55
C GLU A 132 23.53 8.25 0.17
N GLU A 133 22.77 8.01 1.25
CA GLU A 133 22.78 6.72 1.94
C GLU A 133 22.32 5.57 1.02
N LEU A 134 21.31 5.80 0.18
CA LEU A 134 20.89 4.81 -0.82
C LEU A 134 22.01 4.56 -1.83
N ALA A 135 22.68 5.59 -2.32
CA ALA A 135 23.77 5.44 -3.30
C ALA A 135 24.98 4.67 -2.75
N CYS A 136 25.24 4.76 -1.44
CA CYS A 136 26.35 4.09 -0.77
C CYS A 136 26.05 2.63 -0.39
N ARG A 137 24.79 2.20 -0.42
CA ARG A 137 24.39 0.84 -0.02
C ARG A 137 24.57 -0.17 -1.15
N GLN A 138 25.25 -1.27 -0.85
CA GLN A 138 25.46 -2.38 -1.80
C GLN A 138 24.15 -3.03 -2.27
N ASP A 139 23.12 -3.04 -1.43
CA ASP A 139 21.82 -3.65 -1.70
C ASP A 139 20.76 -2.65 -2.20
N ALA A 140 21.10 -1.36 -2.34
CA ALA A 140 20.11 -0.33 -2.64
C ALA A 140 19.46 -0.47 -4.01
N ALA A 141 20.24 -0.84 -5.03
CA ALA A 141 19.70 -1.07 -6.37
C ALA A 141 18.68 -2.22 -6.36
N ASP A 142 19.01 -3.33 -5.70
CA ASP A 142 18.13 -4.49 -5.57
C ASP A 142 16.87 -4.17 -4.75
N ALA A 143 17.03 -3.42 -3.66
CA ALA A 143 15.92 -2.96 -2.82
C ALA A 143 14.98 -2.02 -3.59
N TYR A 144 15.55 -1.07 -4.36
CA TYR A 144 14.79 -0.12 -5.17
C TYR A 144 14.04 -0.82 -6.29
N VAL A 145 14.71 -1.71 -7.03
CA VAL A 145 14.10 -2.53 -8.10
C VAL A 145 12.98 -3.41 -7.54
N SER A 146 13.21 -4.06 -6.39
CA SER A 146 12.19 -4.89 -5.74
C SER A 146 10.95 -4.07 -5.36
N ALA A 147 11.13 -2.88 -4.78
CA ALA A 147 10.03 -1.98 -4.45
C ALA A 147 9.26 -1.52 -5.70
N LEU A 148 9.98 -1.18 -6.77
CA LEU A 148 9.39 -0.77 -8.04
C LEU A 148 8.54 -1.90 -8.66
N LEU A 149 9.05 -3.14 -8.62
CA LEU A 149 8.32 -4.32 -9.10
C LEU A 149 7.05 -4.59 -8.29
N VAL A 150 7.07 -4.39 -6.96
CA VAL A 150 5.88 -4.53 -6.12
C VAL A 150 4.80 -3.52 -6.52
N GLU A 151 5.16 -2.24 -6.68
CA GLU A 151 4.21 -1.21 -7.12
C GLU A 151 3.69 -1.46 -8.54
N LEU A 152 4.56 -1.86 -9.47
CA LEU A 152 4.16 -2.24 -10.83
C LEU A 152 3.22 -3.46 -10.85
N SER A 153 3.44 -4.43 -9.97
CA SER A 153 2.55 -5.60 -9.85
C SER A 153 1.15 -5.23 -9.37
N ALA A 154 1.02 -4.16 -8.58
CA ALA A 154 -0.25 -3.65 -8.12
C ALA A 154 -0.97 -2.77 -9.15
N GLY A 155 -0.23 -2.16 -10.08
CA GLY A 155 -0.75 -1.18 -11.04
C GLY A 155 -0.95 -1.68 -12.48
N SER A 156 -0.10 -2.59 -12.97
CA SER A 156 -0.17 -3.10 -14.35
C SER A 156 0.66 -4.38 -14.55
N HIS A 157 -0.01 -5.50 -14.82
CA HIS A 157 0.64 -6.79 -15.08
C HIS A 157 1.53 -6.77 -16.33
N VAL A 158 1.15 -5.99 -17.36
CA VAL A 158 1.93 -5.82 -18.58
C VAL A 158 3.24 -5.09 -18.28
N ALA A 159 3.19 -4.03 -17.47
CA ALA A 159 4.39 -3.29 -17.09
C ALA A 159 5.32 -4.12 -16.20
N LEU A 160 4.78 -4.94 -15.29
CA LEU A 160 5.56 -5.88 -14.49
C LEU A 160 6.28 -6.92 -15.38
N THR A 161 5.60 -7.43 -16.39
CA THR A 161 6.16 -8.44 -17.32
C THR A 161 7.28 -7.83 -18.15
N ALA A 162 7.09 -6.62 -18.67
CA ALA A 162 8.13 -5.89 -19.39
C ALA A 162 9.35 -5.58 -18.50
N ALA A 163 9.14 -5.15 -17.25
CA ALA A 163 10.21 -4.91 -16.31
C ALA A 163 11.02 -6.18 -15.99
N ARG A 164 10.35 -7.33 -15.84
CA ARG A 164 11.02 -8.64 -15.65
C ARG A 164 11.87 -9.04 -16.85
N HIS A 165 11.38 -8.82 -18.07
CA HIS A 165 12.15 -9.09 -19.29
C HIS A 165 13.39 -8.20 -19.40
N LEU A 166 13.29 -6.92 -19.04
CA LEU A 166 14.43 -6.01 -19.01
C LEU A 166 15.48 -6.43 -17.97
N LEU A 167 15.05 -6.82 -16.76
CA LEU A 167 15.95 -7.32 -15.73
C LEU A 167 16.65 -8.63 -16.15
N ALA A 168 15.92 -9.53 -16.81
CA ALA A 168 16.50 -10.77 -17.34
C ALA A 168 17.54 -10.54 -18.46
N ALA A 169 17.47 -9.39 -19.15
CA ALA A 169 18.42 -9.01 -20.19
C ALA A 169 19.69 -8.33 -19.65
N ILE A 170 19.76 -7.98 -18.35
CA ILE A 170 20.93 -7.32 -17.74
C ILE A 170 22.25 -8.08 -18.02
N PRO A 171 22.33 -9.42 -17.86
CA PRO A 171 23.57 -10.14 -18.14
C PRO A 171 24.02 -10.08 -19.61
N ASP A 172 23.07 -9.90 -20.54
CA ASP A 172 23.38 -9.73 -21.97
C ASP A 172 23.89 -8.33 -22.27
N ILE A 173 23.31 -7.32 -21.59
CA ILE A 173 23.73 -5.93 -21.68
C ILE A 173 25.14 -5.76 -21.10
N GLU A 174 25.41 -6.31 -19.92
CA GLU A 174 26.74 -6.30 -19.28
C GLU A 174 27.80 -6.98 -20.16
N ARG A 175 27.46 -8.13 -20.76
CA ARG A 175 28.35 -8.79 -21.73
C ARG A 175 28.60 -7.94 -22.97
N GLY A 176 27.60 -7.22 -23.45
CA GLY A 176 27.72 -6.27 -24.55
C GLY A 176 28.66 -5.09 -24.22
N ILE A 177 28.50 -4.49 -23.03
CA ILE A 177 29.36 -3.40 -22.54
C ILE A 177 30.81 -3.88 -22.44
N ALA A 178 31.06 -5.02 -21.78
CA ALA A 178 32.40 -5.60 -21.65
C ALA A 178 33.02 -5.98 -23.01
N ALA A 179 32.22 -6.30 -24.03
CA ALA A 179 32.69 -6.55 -25.38
C ALA A 179 33.08 -5.24 -26.11
N CYS A 180 32.32 -4.17 -25.91
CA CYS A 180 32.64 -2.83 -26.42
C CYS A 180 33.91 -2.26 -25.78
N GLU A 181 34.06 -2.37 -24.46
CA GLU A 181 35.25 -1.92 -23.73
C GLU A 181 36.52 -2.63 -24.22
N ARG A 182 36.46 -3.96 -24.42
CA ARG A 182 37.57 -4.74 -25.00
C ARG A 182 37.92 -4.28 -26.42
N ARG A 183 36.92 -3.90 -27.22
CA ARG A 183 37.15 -3.36 -28.57
C ARG A 183 37.79 -1.99 -28.55
N ILE A 184 37.39 -1.11 -27.64
CA ILE A 184 38.00 0.21 -27.47
C ILE A 184 39.46 0.07 -27.02
N ALA A 185 39.72 -0.79 -26.03
CA ALA A 185 41.08 -1.06 -25.53
C ALA A 185 42.00 -1.68 -26.59
N ASN A 186 41.47 -2.53 -27.47
CA ASN A 186 42.25 -3.13 -28.56
C ASN A 186 42.33 -2.24 -29.81
N GLY A 187 41.39 -1.31 -30.00
CA GLY A 187 41.36 -0.37 -31.12
C GLY A 187 42.31 0.81 -30.96
N SER A 188 42.72 1.14 -29.73
CA SER A 188 43.73 2.18 -29.46
C SER A 188 45.18 1.72 -29.66
N ALA A 189 45.41 0.44 -30.01
CA ALA A 189 46.74 -0.13 -30.20
C ALA A 189 47.20 -0.21 -31.68
N GLY A 190 46.44 0.36 -32.62
CA GLY A 190 46.59 0.09 -34.05
C GLY A 190 47.07 1.23 -34.96
N ASP A 191 47.17 2.48 -34.50
CA ASP A 191 47.32 3.65 -35.41
C ASP A 191 48.66 4.41 -35.31
N ASP A 192 49.66 3.90 -34.59
CA ASP A 192 51.02 4.46 -34.59
C ASP A 192 52.05 3.43 -35.11
N ALA A 193 52.05 3.19 -36.42
CA ALA A 193 53.19 2.63 -37.13
C ALA A 193 53.73 3.67 -38.12
N PRO A 194 55.02 4.09 -38.03
CA PRO A 194 55.54 5.12 -38.93
C PRO A 194 55.68 4.55 -40.34
N ALA A 195 55.24 5.33 -41.33
CA ALA A 195 55.47 5.03 -42.73
C ALA A 195 56.96 5.20 -43.06
N GLU A 196 57.69 4.09 -43.14
CA GLU A 196 58.96 4.05 -43.87
C GLU A 196 58.65 3.92 -45.37
N ARG A 197 58.90 5.00 -46.13
CA ARG A 197 59.70 5.03 -47.38
C ARG A 197 59.75 6.43 -47.98
#